data_AF-A0A2V6WDR5-F1
#
_entry.id   AF-A0A2V6WDR5-F1
#
_cell.length_a   1.000
_cell.length_b   1.000
_cell.length_c   1.000
_cell.angle_alpha   90.00
_cell.angle_beta   90.00
_cell.angle_gamma   90.00
#
_symmetry.space_group_name_H-M   'P 1'
#
loop_
_entity.id
_entity.type
_entity.pdbx_description
1 polymer ?
#
loop_
_entity_poly.entity_id
_entity_poly.type
_entity_poly.pdbx_seq_one_letter_code
_entity_poly.pdbx_strand_id
1 'polypeptide(L)'
;LTRLALESPKGAVALARQGDQWRITAPEPLPADGPVVSGLLFQLREAKAQAFLPGVHFTPTVKVSLWEGETKTPRIVALGPSTETRGGQPSAYAELLGQGPPVLVEARLLSTLSKSAPELRDHSLFGGLETKQVTRIRVSRGGRTALFERSSPLEWKMVEPRRGAARSGRVEDLLLTVAALRWNDILGDGADAKRYGFDAPSLEVTLFGDKGAELATLTIGKREGGQFYVRTKAPTVYTVDTTRLGALPKIPDDLQG
;
A
#
# COMPACT_ATOMS: atom_id res chain seq x y z
N LEU A 1 -20.90 -4.13 -7.47
CA LEU A 1 -20.67 -3.16 -6.37
C LEU A 1 -20.01 -1.91 -6.92
N THR A 2 -20.54 -0.73 -6.58
CA THR A 2 -20.02 0.59 -7.00
C THR A 2 -19.57 1.45 -5.82
N ARG A 3 -20.17 1.26 -4.64
CA ARG A 3 -19.77 1.94 -3.39
C ARG A 3 -19.82 0.99 -2.20
N LEU A 4 -18.96 1.26 -1.23
CA LEU A 4 -18.82 0.54 0.03
C LEU A 4 -18.67 1.57 1.15
N ALA A 5 -19.34 1.38 2.28
CA ALA A 5 -19.05 2.12 3.51
C ALA A 5 -18.90 1.14 4.66
N LEU A 6 -17.88 1.36 5.47
CA LEU A 6 -17.60 0.60 6.68
C LEU A 6 -17.68 1.55 7.87
N GLU A 7 -18.49 1.19 8.86
CA GLU A 7 -18.58 1.88 10.15
C GLU A 7 -18.14 0.90 11.23
N SER A 8 -17.16 1.28 12.03
CA SER A 8 -16.60 0.44 13.10
C SER A 8 -16.14 1.32 14.27
N PRO A 9 -15.73 0.73 15.42
CA PRO A 9 -15.13 1.51 16.51
C PRO A 9 -13.84 2.22 16.11
N LYS A 10 -13.19 1.81 15.01
CA LYS A 10 -12.01 2.49 14.44
C LYS A 10 -12.36 3.70 13.56
N GLY A 11 -13.63 4.04 13.43
CA GLY A 11 -14.14 5.12 12.59
C GLY A 11 -14.89 4.63 11.36
N ALA A 12 -15.39 5.60 10.59
CA ALA A 12 -16.11 5.39 9.34
C ALA A 12 -15.20 5.64 8.12
N VAL A 13 -15.35 4.81 7.09
CA VAL A 13 -14.67 4.96 5.82
C VAL A 13 -15.63 4.67 4.69
N ALA A 14 -15.69 5.56 3.70
CA ALA A 14 -16.47 5.38 2.48
C ALA A 14 -15.53 5.21 1.29
N LEU A 15 -15.86 4.27 0.42
CA LEU A 15 -15.13 3.99 -0.81
C LEU A 15 -16.08 3.99 -2.00
N ALA A 16 -15.59 4.50 -3.13
CA ALA A 16 -16.28 4.44 -4.40
C ALA A 16 -15.34 3.90 -5.48
N ARG A 17 -15.90 3.12 -6.41
CA ARG A 17 -15.18 2.69 -7.59
C ARG A 17 -15.17 3.83 -8.61
N GLN A 18 -13.99 4.22 -9.07
CA GLN A 18 -13.75 5.21 -10.12
C GLN A 18 -13.00 4.53 -11.26
N GLY A 19 -13.70 4.25 -12.36
CA GLY A 19 -13.19 3.35 -13.41
C GLY A 19 -12.90 1.96 -12.83
N ASP A 20 -11.66 1.53 -12.91
CA ASP A 20 -11.21 0.23 -12.38
C ASP A 20 -10.54 0.30 -11.00
N GLN A 21 -10.47 1.48 -10.39
CA GLN A 21 -9.81 1.66 -9.10
C GLN A 21 -10.80 2.02 -8.00
N TRP A 22 -10.52 1.52 -6.80
CA TRP A 22 -11.21 1.98 -5.59
C TRP A 22 -10.53 3.25 -5.06
N ARG A 23 -11.34 4.19 -4.60
CA ARG A 23 -10.87 5.36 -3.87
C ARG A 23 -11.62 5.52 -2.57
N ILE A 24 -10.92 5.98 -1.54
CA ILE A 24 -11.55 6.48 -0.32
C ILE A 24 -12.16 7.84 -0.66
N THR A 25 -13.42 8.03 -0.33
CA THR A 25 -14.16 9.29 -0.53
C THR A 25 -14.45 10.00 0.80
N ALA A 26 -14.44 9.28 1.92
CA ALA A 26 -14.54 9.83 3.27
C ALA A 26 -13.69 8.97 4.24
N PRO A 27 -13.09 9.55 5.30
CA PRO A 27 -13.27 10.93 5.78
C PRO A 27 -12.64 12.02 4.90
N GLU A 28 -11.65 11.66 4.09
CA GLU A 28 -11.04 12.54 3.09
C GLU A 28 -10.77 11.79 1.78
N PRO A 29 -10.76 12.46 0.62
CA PRO A 29 -10.49 11.80 -0.67
C PRO A 29 -9.04 11.32 -0.79
N LEU A 30 -8.83 10.01 -0.83
CA LEU A 30 -7.50 9.40 -0.92
C LEU A 30 -7.50 8.19 -1.87
N PRO A 31 -6.34 7.83 -2.45
CA PRO A 31 -6.20 6.55 -3.13
C PRO A 31 -6.42 5.40 -2.14
N ALA A 32 -7.19 4.39 -2.54
CA ALA A 32 -7.36 3.18 -1.75
C ALA A 32 -6.41 2.09 -2.24
N ASP A 33 -5.98 1.22 -1.33
CA ASP A 33 -5.26 0.01 -1.68
C ASP A 33 -6.23 -0.98 -2.34
N GLY A 34 -6.21 -1.01 -3.67
CA GLY A 34 -7.09 -1.84 -4.49
C GLY A 34 -7.05 -3.33 -4.11
N PRO A 35 -5.87 -3.95 -3.96
CA PRO A 35 -5.74 -5.33 -3.47
C PRO A 35 -6.37 -5.57 -2.09
N VAL A 36 -6.14 -4.69 -1.11
CA VAL A 36 -6.73 -4.82 0.24
C VAL A 36 -8.25 -4.71 0.19
N VAL A 37 -8.79 -3.74 -0.54
CA VAL A 37 -10.25 -3.57 -0.72
C VAL A 37 -10.84 -4.78 -1.44
N SER A 38 -10.17 -5.30 -2.47
CA SER A 38 -10.63 -6.49 -3.21
C SER A 38 -10.66 -7.73 -2.32
N GLY A 39 -9.63 -7.92 -1.48
CA GLY A 39 -9.58 -9.01 -0.50
C GLY A 39 -10.71 -8.92 0.53
N LEU A 40 -11.03 -7.72 1.00
CA LEU A 40 -12.16 -7.48 1.91
C LEU A 40 -13.49 -7.88 1.25
N LEU A 41 -13.74 -7.41 0.03
CA LEU A 41 -14.97 -7.74 -0.71
C LEU A 41 -15.08 -9.22 -1.04
N PHE A 42 -13.95 -9.86 -1.35
CA PHE A 42 -13.87 -11.29 -1.57
C PHE A 42 -14.25 -12.06 -0.29
N GLN A 43 -13.66 -11.73 0.87
CA GLN A 43 -14.00 -12.40 2.13
C GLN A 43 -15.46 -12.25 2.51
N LEU A 44 -16.06 -11.07 2.27
CA LEU A 44 -17.48 -10.85 2.48
C LEU A 44 -18.36 -11.71 1.56
N ARG A 45 -17.98 -11.85 0.29
CA ARG A 45 -18.70 -12.69 -0.67
C ARG A 45 -18.60 -14.18 -0.35
N GLU A 46 -17.42 -14.64 0.07
CA GLU A 46 -17.17 -16.03 0.41
C GLU A 46 -17.65 -16.41 1.83
N ALA A 47 -18.14 -15.44 2.61
CA ALA A 47 -18.61 -15.68 3.97
C ALA A 47 -19.77 -16.68 3.97
N LYS A 48 -19.66 -17.71 4.81
CA LYS A 48 -20.68 -18.74 4.99
C LYS A 48 -21.20 -18.72 6.42
N ALA A 49 -22.52 -18.88 6.56
CA ALA A 49 -23.14 -19.11 7.85
C ALA A 49 -22.67 -20.46 8.42
N GLN A 50 -22.12 -20.42 9.63
CA GLN A 50 -21.79 -21.59 10.44
C GLN A 50 -23.03 -22.12 11.19
N ALA A 51 -23.96 -21.22 11.53
CA ALA A 51 -25.25 -21.52 12.15
C ALA A 51 -26.23 -20.37 11.92
N PHE A 52 -27.53 -20.67 11.92
CA PHE A 52 -28.62 -19.69 11.91
C PHE A 52 -29.22 -19.57 13.31
N LEU A 53 -29.48 -18.35 13.77
CA LEU A 53 -29.83 -18.05 15.15
C LEU A 53 -31.17 -17.26 15.23
N PRO A 54 -32.30 -17.90 14.93
CA PRO A 54 -33.60 -17.24 15.05
C PRO A 54 -33.88 -16.83 16.50
N GLY A 55 -34.36 -15.60 16.70
CA GLY A 55 -34.69 -15.05 18.03
C GLY A 55 -33.48 -14.55 18.83
N VAL A 56 -32.26 -14.71 18.34
CA VAL A 56 -31.08 -14.08 18.94
C VAL A 56 -31.03 -12.61 18.55
N HIS A 57 -30.72 -11.76 19.52
CA HIS A 57 -30.40 -10.35 19.30
C HIS A 57 -28.96 -10.11 19.74
N PHE A 58 -28.20 -9.38 18.95
CA PHE A 58 -26.85 -8.95 19.28
C PHE A 58 -26.69 -7.45 19.03
N THR A 59 -25.69 -6.83 19.64
CA THR A 59 -25.36 -5.42 19.40
C THR A 59 -24.31 -5.33 18.28
N PRO A 60 -24.64 -4.77 17.10
CA PRO A 60 -23.65 -4.60 16.05
C PRO A 60 -22.57 -3.59 16.44
N THR A 61 -21.32 -3.98 16.27
CA THR A 61 -20.16 -3.08 16.39
C THR A 61 -19.65 -2.62 15.04
N VAL A 62 -19.96 -3.36 13.97
CA VAL A 62 -19.57 -3.04 12.60
C VAL A 62 -20.81 -3.02 11.70
N LYS A 63 -20.89 -2.02 10.83
CA LYS A 63 -21.88 -1.97 9.75
C LYS A 63 -21.17 -1.81 8.41
N VAL A 64 -21.57 -2.62 7.45
CA VAL A 64 -21.05 -2.60 6.07
C VAL A 64 -22.20 -2.30 5.14
N SER A 65 -22.17 -1.13 4.52
CA SER A 65 -23.17 -0.69 3.54
C SER A 65 -22.65 -0.88 2.12
N LEU A 66 -23.42 -1.58 1.29
CA LEU A 66 -23.04 -2.01 -0.05
C LEU A 66 -24.02 -1.48 -1.08
N TRP A 67 -23.52 -0.70 -2.04
CA TRP A 67 -24.33 -0.23 -3.17
C TRP A 67 -23.91 -0.90 -4.47
N GLU A 68 -24.90 -1.34 -5.25
CA GLU A 68 -24.71 -1.89 -6.59
C GLU A 68 -25.31 -0.95 -7.63
N GLY A 69 -24.57 -0.70 -8.72
CA GLY A 69 -24.99 0.26 -9.74
C GLY A 69 -25.30 1.63 -9.15
N GLU A 70 -26.48 2.16 -9.49
CA GLU A 70 -26.97 3.46 -9.06
C GLU A 70 -28.00 3.38 -7.92
N THR A 71 -28.18 2.21 -7.30
CA THR A 71 -29.15 2.04 -6.22
C THR A 71 -28.88 3.04 -5.10
N LYS A 72 -29.96 3.65 -4.56
CA LYS A 72 -29.88 4.59 -3.43
C LYS A 72 -29.80 3.87 -2.08
N THR A 73 -30.51 2.75 -1.94
CA THR A 73 -30.57 1.94 -0.72
C THR A 73 -29.46 0.89 -0.71
N PRO A 74 -28.56 0.90 0.29
CA PRO A 74 -27.55 -0.14 0.42
C PRO A 74 -28.14 -1.45 0.93
N ARG A 75 -27.46 -2.56 0.62
CA ARG A 75 -27.53 -3.76 1.47
C ARG A 75 -26.62 -3.55 2.67
N ILE A 76 -27.12 -3.78 3.88
CA ILE A 76 -26.38 -3.53 5.12
C ILE A 76 -26.10 -4.85 5.82
N VAL A 77 -24.81 -5.17 5.99
CA VAL A 77 -24.36 -6.28 6.83
C VAL A 77 -23.93 -5.72 8.17
N ALA A 78 -24.60 -6.14 9.24
CA ALA A 78 -24.25 -5.81 10.62
C ALA A 78 -23.44 -6.96 11.22
N LEU A 79 -22.34 -6.66 11.91
CA LEU A 79 -21.51 -7.66 12.58
C LEU A 79 -21.20 -7.25 14.02
N GLY A 80 -21.03 -8.24 14.88
CA GLY A 80 -20.70 -8.04 16.29
C GLY A 80 -19.91 -9.22 16.88
N PRO A 81 -19.20 -9.00 18.00
CA PRO A 81 -18.45 -10.06 18.67
C PRO A 81 -19.39 -11.15 19.21
N SER A 82 -18.91 -12.39 19.22
CA SER A 82 -19.57 -13.55 19.84
C SER A 82 -18.57 -14.26 20.77
N THR A 83 -19.07 -14.94 21.79
CA THR A 83 -18.28 -15.85 22.64
C THR A 83 -18.33 -17.29 22.13
N GLU A 84 -19.01 -17.56 21.03
CA GLU A 84 -19.15 -18.91 20.47
C GLU A 84 -17.93 -19.33 19.65
N THR A 85 -17.73 -20.65 19.59
CA THR A 85 -16.73 -21.29 18.74
C THR A 85 -17.39 -22.38 17.90
N ARG A 86 -17.00 -22.52 16.64
CA ARG A 86 -17.46 -23.58 15.73
C ARG A 86 -16.26 -24.25 15.08
N GLY A 87 -16.18 -25.58 15.12
CA GLY A 87 -15.04 -26.33 14.59
C GLY A 87 -13.70 -25.96 15.25
N GLY A 88 -13.72 -25.55 16.53
CA GLY A 88 -12.54 -25.09 17.26
C GLY A 88 -12.05 -23.68 16.89
N GLN A 89 -12.78 -22.95 16.04
CA GLN A 89 -12.45 -21.59 15.65
C GLN A 89 -13.45 -20.58 16.26
N PRO A 90 -13.01 -19.37 16.66
CA PRO A 90 -13.90 -18.32 17.13
C PRO A 90 -14.90 -17.88 16.07
N SER A 91 -16.12 -17.59 16.49
CA SER A 91 -17.20 -17.09 15.64
C SER A 91 -17.50 -15.61 15.95
N ALA A 92 -18.22 -14.96 15.05
CA ALA A 92 -18.83 -13.65 15.24
C ALA A 92 -20.30 -13.70 14.81
N TYR A 93 -21.12 -12.82 15.37
CA TYR A 93 -22.47 -12.60 14.86
C TYR A 93 -22.41 -11.78 13.58
N ALA A 94 -23.24 -12.14 12.61
CA ALA A 94 -23.50 -11.35 11.43
C ALA A 94 -24.99 -11.39 11.07
N GLU A 95 -25.50 -10.32 10.48
CA GLU A 95 -26.87 -10.25 10.00
C GLU A 95 -26.91 -9.38 8.73
N LEU A 96 -27.62 -9.85 7.71
CA LEU A 96 -28.01 -9.01 6.59
C LEU A 96 -29.33 -8.33 6.98
N LEU A 97 -29.26 -7.03 7.30
CA LEU A 97 -30.40 -6.33 7.91
C LEU A 97 -31.65 -6.39 7.01
N GLY A 98 -32.77 -6.81 7.60
CA GLY A 98 -34.04 -7.00 6.90
C GLY A 98 -34.13 -8.28 6.09
N GLN A 99 -33.13 -9.17 6.17
CA GLN A 99 -33.11 -10.44 5.44
C GLN A 99 -32.68 -11.60 6.36
N GLY A 100 -33.68 -12.26 6.95
CA GLY A 100 -33.48 -13.48 7.75
C GLY A 100 -32.96 -13.20 9.17
N PRO A 101 -32.70 -14.27 9.95
CA PRO A 101 -32.19 -14.15 11.31
C PRO A 101 -30.67 -13.88 11.31
N PRO A 102 -30.11 -13.43 12.46
CA PRO A 102 -28.68 -13.45 12.66
C PRO A 102 -28.06 -14.83 12.45
N VAL A 103 -26.80 -14.84 12.04
CA VAL A 103 -26.00 -16.05 11.81
C VAL A 103 -24.68 -15.96 12.55
N LEU A 104 -24.05 -17.11 12.76
CA LEU A 104 -22.63 -17.17 13.10
C LEU A 104 -21.79 -17.24 11.83
N VAL A 105 -20.70 -16.49 11.81
CA VAL A 105 -19.65 -16.53 10.78
C VAL A 105 -18.29 -16.67 11.46
N GLU A 106 -17.23 -16.95 10.70
CA GLU A 106 -15.87 -16.91 11.24
C GLU A 106 -15.55 -15.52 11.81
N ALA A 107 -14.97 -15.46 13.01
CA ALA A 107 -14.62 -14.19 13.66
C ALA A 107 -13.67 -13.32 12.83
N ARG A 108 -12.88 -13.94 11.93
CA ARG A 108 -12.01 -13.22 10.99
C ARG A 108 -12.79 -12.23 10.13
N LEU A 109 -14.03 -12.54 9.73
CA LEU A 109 -14.85 -11.65 8.92
C LEU A 109 -15.09 -10.30 9.62
N LEU A 110 -15.42 -10.34 10.93
CA LEU A 110 -15.58 -9.14 11.74
C LEU A 110 -14.30 -8.30 11.74
N SER A 111 -13.14 -8.93 11.95
CA SER A 111 -11.85 -8.22 11.96
C SER A 111 -11.50 -7.57 10.62
N THR A 112 -11.79 -8.26 9.50
CA THR A 112 -11.54 -7.74 8.15
C THR A 112 -12.45 -6.56 7.82
N LEU A 113 -13.73 -6.64 8.19
CA LEU A 113 -14.72 -5.58 7.92
C LEU A 113 -14.61 -4.40 8.89
N SER A 114 -13.77 -4.51 9.93
CA SER A 114 -13.44 -3.42 10.87
C SER A 114 -12.25 -2.56 10.42
N LYS A 115 -11.76 -2.69 9.18
CA LYS A 115 -10.62 -1.90 8.70
C LYS A 115 -10.95 -0.40 8.63
N SER A 116 -10.04 0.42 9.14
CA SER A 116 -10.13 1.88 9.13
C SER A 116 -9.64 2.51 7.82
N ALA A 117 -9.86 3.82 7.63
CA ALA A 117 -9.37 4.54 6.45
C ALA A 117 -7.84 4.44 6.26
N PRO A 118 -6.99 4.60 7.30
CA PRO A 118 -5.55 4.40 7.15
C PRO A 118 -5.17 2.98 6.72
N GLU A 119 -5.88 1.94 7.17
CA GLU A 119 -5.64 0.55 6.81
C GLU A 119 -6.09 0.20 5.37
N LEU A 120 -6.97 1.01 4.78
CA LEU A 120 -7.46 0.86 3.41
C LEU A 120 -6.80 1.83 2.42
N ARG A 121 -6.02 2.78 2.92
CA ARG A 121 -5.31 3.76 2.08
C ARG A 121 -4.18 3.07 1.31
N ASP A 122 -3.96 3.49 0.08
CA ASP A 122 -2.76 3.09 -0.65
C ASP A 122 -1.51 3.70 0.01
N HIS A 123 -0.58 2.83 0.40
CA HIS A 123 0.69 3.24 1.02
C HIS A 123 1.85 3.24 0.02
N SER A 124 1.59 3.06 -1.27
CA SER A 124 2.62 3.10 -2.30
C SER A 124 3.27 4.48 -2.37
N LEU A 125 4.60 4.52 -2.28
CA LEU A 125 5.36 5.78 -2.33
C LEU A 125 5.39 6.36 -3.76
N PHE A 126 5.41 5.49 -4.76
CA PHE A 126 5.38 5.84 -6.19
C PHE A 126 4.16 5.22 -6.88
N GLY A 127 2.97 5.53 -6.36
CA GLY A 127 1.71 5.10 -6.96
C GLY A 127 1.60 5.51 -8.44
N GLY A 128 1.43 4.53 -9.33
CA GLY A 128 1.31 4.75 -10.78
C GLY A 128 2.64 4.76 -11.55
N LEU A 129 3.79 4.54 -10.90
CA LEU A 129 5.06 4.39 -11.61
C LEU A 129 5.07 3.09 -12.44
N GLU A 130 5.20 3.22 -13.75
CA GLU A 130 5.37 2.09 -14.66
C GLU A 130 6.86 1.82 -14.92
N THR A 131 7.41 0.76 -14.34
CA THR A 131 8.85 0.43 -14.43
C THR A 131 9.33 0.23 -15.87
N LYS A 132 8.44 -0.20 -16.77
CA LYS A 132 8.72 -0.34 -18.21
C LYS A 132 8.98 0.99 -18.92
N GLN A 133 8.47 2.10 -18.38
CA GLN A 133 8.74 3.44 -18.91
C GLN A 133 10.10 3.97 -18.46
N VAL A 134 10.76 3.33 -17.48
CA VAL A 134 12.06 3.78 -16.97
C VAL A 134 13.17 3.34 -17.93
N THR A 135 13.83 4.33 -18.53
CA THR A 135 14.93 4.15 -19.46
C THR A 135 16.29 4.49 -18.86
N ARG A 136 16.34 5.31 -17.79
CA ARG A 136 17.59 5.63 -17.08
C ARG A 136 17.40 5.66 -15.57
N ILE A 137 18.44 5.27 -14.85
CA ILE A 137 18.49 5.27 -13.38
C ILE A 137 19.79 5.94 -12.95
N ARG A 138 19.66 7.05 -12.22
CA ARG A 138 20.79 7.66 -11.51
C ARG A 138 20.76 7.21 -10.07
N VAL A 139 21.90 6.74 -9.57
CA VAL A 139 22.05 6.31 -8.18
C VAL A 139 23.27 6.99 -7.58
N SER A 140 23.10 7.60 -6.40
CA SER A 140 24.16 8.30 -5.68
C SER A 140 24.27 7.79 -4.25
N ARG A 141 25.51 7.59 -3.79
CA ARG A 141 25.81 7.22 -2.40
C ARG A 141 27.24 7.60 -2.03
N GLY A 142 27.41 8.26 -0.87
CA GLY A 142 28.74 8.59 -0.33
C GLY A 142 29.59 9.43 -1.29
N GLY A 143 28.98 10.39 -1.99
CA GLY A 143 29.64 11.24 -2.97
C GLY A 143 29.97 10.57 -4.32
N ARG A 144 29.67 9.28 -4.49
CA ARG A 144 29.81 8.57 -5.77
C ARG A 144 28.46 8.50 -6.47
N THR A 145 28.46 8.69 -7.79
CA THR A 145 27.27 8.62 -8.63
C THR A 145 27.49 7.65 -9.78
N ALA A 146 26.46 6.90 -10.12
CA ALA A 146 26.41 6.08 -11.31
C ALA A 146 25.12 6.37 -12.09
N LEU A 147 25.22 6.36 -13.42
CA LEU A 147 24.08 6.47 -14.31
C LEU A 147 24.01 5.22 -15.16
N PHE A 148 22.83 4.60 -15.17
CA PHE A 148 22.52 3.41 -15.96
C PHE A 148 21.47 3.77 -17.01
N GLU A 149 21.62 3.19 -18.20
CA GLU A 149 20.68 3.33 -19.31
C GLU A 149 20.25 1.94 -19.79
N ARG A 150 18.95 1.78 -20.01
CA ARG A 150 18.35 0.54 -20.48
C ARG A 150 18.64 0.40 -21.99
N SER A 151 19.43 -0.60 -22.38
CA SER A 151 19.77 -0.85 -23.78
C SER A 151 18.82 -1.82 -24.48
N SER A 152 18.18 -2.69 -23.71
CA SER A 152 17.10 -3.58 -24.15
C SER A 152 16.19 -3.90 -22.95
N PRO A 153 15.04 -4.56 -23.13
CA PRO A 153 14.13 -4.85 -22.01
C PRO A 153 14.77 -5.54 -20.81
N LEU A 154 15.83 -6.33 -21.03
CA LEU A 154 16.53 -7.10 -19.99
C LEU A 154 17.97 -6.65 -19.73
N GLU A 155 18.44 -5.60 -20.41
CA GLU A 155 19.84 -5.20 -20.38
C GLU A 155 19.99 -3.72 -19.99
N TRP A 156 20.86 -3.49 -19.02
CA TRP A 156 21.30 -2.18 -18.57
C TRP A 156 22.79 -2.00 -18.87
N LYS A 157 23.17 -0.78 -19.21
CA LYS A 157 24.56 -0.37 -19.37
C LYS A 157 24.87 0.78 -18.44
N MET A 158 26.08 0.79 -17.89
CA MET A 158 26.57 1.95 -17.15
C MET A 158 27.09 2.96 -18.15
N VAL A 159 26.64 4.21 -18.03
CA VAL A 159 27.09 5.33 -18.87
C VAL A 159 28.01 6.27 -18.11
N GLU A 160 27.83 6.38 -16.79
CA GLU A 160 28.69 7.13 -15.87
C GLU A 160 29.00 6.29 -14.62
N PRO A 161 30.19 6.44 -14.00
CA PRO A 161 31.25 7.41 -14.32
C PRO A 161 32.10 7.00 -15.53
N ARG A 162 32.03 5.74 -15.95
CA ARG A 162 32.68 5.21 -17.16
C ARG A 162 31.69 4.33 -17.90
N ARG A 163 31.68 4.40 -19.22
CA ARG A 163 30.86 3.50 -20.04
C ARG A 163 31.31 2.05 -19.87
N GLY A 164 30.37 1.14 -19.60
CA GLY A 164 30.66 -0.27 -19.37
C GLY A 164 29.42 -1.12 -19.21
N ALA A 165 29.63 -2.42 -19.02
CA ALA A 165 28.55 -3.34 -18.67
C ALA A 165 27.99 -3.00 -17.29
N ALA A 166 26.70 -3.27 -17.09
CA ALA A 166 26.08 -3.27 -15.77
C ALA A 166 25.66 -4.69 -15.41
N ARG A 167 25.60 -4.98 -14.10
CA ARG A 167 24.90 -6.14 -13.56
C ARG A 167 23.40 -5.89 -13.70
N SER A 168 22.89 -6.13 -14.91
CA SER A 168 21.52 -5.78 -15.30
C SER A 168 20.47 -6.29 -14.32
N GLY A 169 20.62 -7.52 -13.80
CA GLY A 169 19.72 -8.04 -12.77
C GLY A 169 19.70 -7.20 -11.49
N ARG A 170 20.87 -6.74 -11.00
CA ARG A 170 20.95 -5.89 -9.80
C ARG A 170 20.37 -4.50 -10.02
N VAL A 171 20.53 -3.94 -11.22
CA VAL A 171 19.94 -2.64 -11.59
C VAL A 171 18.41 -2.75 -11.68
N GLU A 172 17.90 -3.83 -12.28
CA GLU A 172 16.46 -4.10 -12.35
C GLU A 172 15.88 -4.37 -10.95
N ASP A 173 16.57 -5.15 -10.10
CA ASP A 173 16.15 -5.41 -8.72
C ASP A 173 16.04 -4.11 -7.92
N LEU A 174 16.98 -3.17 -8.08
CA LEU A 174 16.92 -1.85 -7.47
C LEU A 174 15.70 -1.06 -7.97
N LEU A 175 15.45 -1.06 -9.28
CA LEU A 175 14.27 -0.40 -9.87
C LEU A 175 12.97 -0.96 -9.28
N LEU A 176 12.83 -2.29 -9.27
CA LEU A 176 11.64 -2.95 -8.75
C LEU A 176 11.47 -2.70 -7.25
N THR A 177 12.57 -2.71 -6.49
CA THR A 177 12.57 -2.40 -5.05
C THR A 177 12.06 -0.98 -4.81
N VAL A 178 12.60 0.02 -5.52
CA VAL A 178 12.19 1.43 -5.40
C VAL A 178 10.73 1.60 -5.80
N ALA A 179 10.29 1.03 -6.92
CA ALA A 179 8.92 1.13 -7.40
C ALA A 179 7.90 0.48 -6.46
N ALA A 180 8.28 -0.60 -5.78
CA ALA A 180 7.43 -1.33 -4.83
C ALA A 180 7.45 -0.73 -3.41
N LEU A 181 8.15 0.38 -3.17
CA LEU A 181 8.23 0.97 -1.84
C LEU A 181 6.86 1.41 -1.34
N ARG A 182 6.61 1.04 -0.09
CA ARG A 182 5.42 1.42 0.65
C ARG A 182 5.82 2.04 1.97
N TRP A 183 5.25 3.20 2.27
CA TRP A 183 5.48 3.89 3.53
C TRP A 183 4.73 3.20 4.68
N ASN A 184 5.22 3.41 5.91
CA ASN A 184 4.59 2.94 7.14
C ASN A 184 3.87 4.11 7.82
N ASP A 185 4.58 5.22 8.01
CA ASP A 185 4.05 6.44 8.61
C ASP A 185 4.42 7.69 7.80
N ILE A 186 3.65 8.74 8.00
CA ILE A 186 3.90 10.09 7.49
C ILE A 186 4.31 10.97 8.68
N LEU A 187 5.47 11.59 8.61
CA LEU A 187 6.01 12.43 9.68
C LEU A 187 5.79 13.94 9.47
N GLY A 188 5.15 14.30 8.34
CA GLY A 188 4.91 15.69 7.93
C GLY A 188 6.05 16.26 7.09
N ASP A 189 6.17 17.59 7.06
CA ASP A 189 7.16 18.27 6.21
C ASP A 189 8.59 18.16 6.75
N GLY A 190 9.52 17.84 5.87
CA GLY A 190 10.94 17.56 6.14
C GLY A 190 11.83 18.78 6.15
N ALA A 191 11.37 19.90 6.71
CA ALA A 191 12.15 21.14 6.78
C ALA A 191 13.49 20.95 7.51
N ASP A 192 13.56 20.04 8.47
CA ASP A 192 14.80 19.67 9.16
C ASP A 192 15.51 18.49 8.46
N ALA A 193 16.34 18.82 7.46
CA ALA A 193 17.11 17.83 6.72
C ALA A 193 18.08 17.02 7.62
N LYS A 194 18.66 17.64 8.65
CA LYS A 194 19.62 16.98 9.55
C LYS A 194 18.95 15.94 10.43
N ARG A 195 17.77 16.26 10.97
CA ARG A 195 16.98 15.35 11.80
C ARG A 195 16.74 14.01 11.11
N TYR A 196 16.46 14.03 9.81
CA TYR A 196 16.15 12.85 9.02
C TYR A 196 17.34 12.30 8.21
N GLY A 197 18.49 12.97 8.23
CA GLY A 197 19.70 12.57 7.50
C GLY A 197 19.64 12.79 5.99
N PHE A 198 18.90 13.81 5.54
CA PHE A 198 18.81 14.18 4.12
C PHE A 198 19.92 15.15 3.68
N ASP A 199 20.70 15.71 4.61
CA ASP A 199 21.92 16.48 4.34
C ASP A 199 23.10 15.59 3.93
N ALA A 200 23.11 14.36 4.43
CA ALA A 200 24.02 13.29 4.00
C ALA A 200 23.22 11.99 3.73
N PRO A 201 22.52 11.90 2.58
CA PRO A 201 21.67 10.76 2.27
C PRO A 201 22.41 9.43 2.25
N SER A 202 21.77 8.38 2.78
CA SER A 202 22.25 7.00 2.71
C SER A 202 22.23 6.45 1.28
N LEU A 203 21.29 6.92 0.45
CA LEU A 203 21.15 6.61 -0.97
C LEU A 203 20.22 7.65 -1.61
N GLU A 204 20.52 8.03 -2.84
CA GLU A 204 19.59 8.77 -3.70
C GLU A 204 19.38 8.02 -5.00
N VAL A 205 18.13 7.92 -5.44
CA VAL A 205 17.75 7.28 -6.70
C VAL A 205 16.84 8.21 -7.47
N THR A 206 17.17 8.46 -8.73
CA THR A 206 16.28 9.16 -9.67
C THR A 206 16.03 8.27 -10.88
N LEU A 207 14.75 8.07 -11.19
CA LEU A 207 14.27 7.28 -12.32
C LEU A 207 13.82 8.23 -13.43
N PHE A 208 14.29 7.99 -14.65
CA PHE A 208 13.93 8.77 -15.82
C PHE A 208 13.29 7.90 -16.87
N GLY A 209 12.32 8.47 -17.58
CA GLY A 209 11.71 7.89 -18.76
C GLY A 209 12.23 8.52 -20.05
N ASP A 210 11.44 8.33 -21.11
CA ASP A 210 11.76 8.83 -22.44
C ASP A 210 12.10 10.32 -22.45
N LYS A 211 13.09 10.67 -23.27
CA LYS A 211 13.61 12.04 -23.42
C LYS A 211 14.07 12.70 -22.10
N GLY A 212 14.38 11.90 -21.08
CA GLY A 212 14.91 12.37 -19.80
C GLY A 212 13.83 12.90 -18.85
N ALA A 213 12.56 12.59 -19.07
CA ALA A 213 11.49 12.94 -18.14
C ALA A 213 11.75 12.30 -16.76
N GLU A 214 11.80 13.10 -15.70
CA GLU A 214 11.94 12.58 -14.33
C GLU A 214 10.63 11.94 -13.89
N LEU A 215 10.63 10.62 -13.68
CA LEU A 215 9.45 9.85 -13.30
C LEU A 215 9.32 9.71 -11.78
N ALA A 216 10.44 9.57 -11.08
CA ALA A 216 10.47 9.42 -9.63
C ALA A 216 11.85 9.81 -9.07
N THR A 217 11.84 10.40 -7.88
CA THR A 217 13.05 10.61 -7.08
C THR A 217 12.80 10.08 -5.66
N LEU A 218 13.77 9.33 -5.14
CA LEU A 218 13.81 8.82 -3.79
C LEU A 218 15.10 9.29 -3.11
N THR A 219 14.97 10.00 -2.00
CA THR A 219 16.08 10.27 -1.08
C THR A 219 15.88 9.40 0.16
N ILE A 220 16.87 8.58 0.48
CA ILE A 220 16.91 7.76 1.69
C ILE A 220 17.84 8.44 2.70
N GLY A 221 17.28 8.85 3.83
CA GLY A 221 17.99 9.49 4.92
C GLY A 221 18.62 8.48 5.89
N LYS A 222 18.72 8.86 7.17
CA LYS A 222 19.29 8.01 8.21
C LYS A 222 18.36 6.83 8.54
N ARG A 223 18.95 5.76 9.07
CA ARG A 223 18.24 4.60 9.61
C ARG A 223 18.06 4.78 11.11
N GLU A 224 16.84 4.61 11.61
CA GLU A 224 16.51 4.72 13.04
C GLU A 224 15.38 3.75 13.39
N GLY A 225 15.50 3.02 14.50
CA GLY A 225 14.45 2.11 14.97
C GLY A 225 13.98 1.04 13.97
N GLY A 226 14.88 0.52 13.13
CA GLY A 226 14.52 -0.47 12.11
C GLY A 226 13.83 0.09 10.85
N GLN A 227 13.75 1.41 10.73
CA GLN A 227 13.13 2.11 9.60
C GLN A 227 14.13 3.06 8.94
N PHE A 228 13.90 3.38 7.67
CA PHE A 228 14.54 4.51 7.00
C PHE A 228 13.57 5.68 6.95
N TYR A 229 14.10 6.89 7.13
CA TYR A 229 13.40 8.09 6.68
C TYR A 229 13.59 8.25 5.19
N VAL A 230 12.50 8.49 4.45
CA VAL A 230 12.55 8.73 3.01
C VAL A 230 11.73 9.95 2.65
N ARG A 231 12.09 10.59 1.55
CA ARG A 231 11.28 11.60 0.90
C ARG A 231 11.34 11.43 -0.60
N THR A 232 10.33 11.98 -1.28
CA THR A 232 10.35 12.12 -2.73
C THR A 232 10.85 13.53 -3.08
N LYS A 233 10.51 14.03 -4.28
CA LYS A 233 10.72 15.44 -4.62
C LYS A 233 9.91 16.40 -3.74
N ALA A 234 8.79 15.93 -3.18
CA ALA A 234 8.00 16.68 -2.21
C ALA A 234 8.70 16.70 -0.84
N PRO A 235 8.47 17.74 -0.01
CA PRO A 235 9.13 17.86 1.30
C PRO A 235 8.63 16.85 2.33
N THR A 236 7.50 16.19 2.10
CA THR A 236 6.91 15.23 3.04
C THR A 236 7.86 14.07 3.34
N VAL A 237 8.02 13.77 4.61
CA VAL A 237 8.86 12.68 5.13
C VAL A 237 7.99 11.49 5.47
N TYR A 238 8.44 10.33 5.01
CA TYR A 238 7.83 9.04 5.26
C TYR A 238 8.81 8.14 6.01
N THR A 239 8.29 7.18 6.75
CA THR A 239 9.07 6.02 7.20
C THR A 239 8.84 4.84 6.27
N VAL A 240 9.87 4.05 6.04
CA VAL A 240 9.77 2.76 5.34
C VAL A 240 10.53 1.70 6.12
N ASP A 241 10.01 0.48 6.11
CA ASP A 241 10.66 -0.66 6.77
C ASP A 241 12.00 -0.99 6.09
N THR A 242 13.06 -1.15 6.88
CA THR A 242 14.39 -1.47 6.35
C THR A 242 14.45 -2.83 5.63
N THR A 243 13.59 -3.78 5.98
CA THR A 243 13.50 -5.09 5.32
C THR A 243 12.98 -4.99 3.88
N ARG A 244 12.19 -3.95 3.56
CA ARG A 244 11.68 -3.70 2.20
C ARG A 244 12.76 -3.15 1.27
N LEU A 245 13.68 -2.35 1.79
CA LEU A 245 14.81 -1.80 1.03
C LEU A 245 16.01 -2.75 0.96
N GLY A 246 16.14 -3.66 1.92
CA GLY A 246 17.27 -4.56 2.02
C GLY A 246 18.60 -3.81 2.21
N ALA A 247 19.69 -4.44 1.77
CA ALA A 247 21.01 -3.82 1.81
C ALA A 247 21.14 -2.78 0.68
N LEU A 248 21.40 -1.53 1.05
CA LEU A 248 21.64 -0.47 0.06
C LEU A 248 22.92 -0.79 -0.75
N PRO A 249 22.90 -0.64 -2.08
CA PRO A 249 24.04 -0.98 -2.94
C PRO A 249 25.22 -0.02 -2.74
N LYS A 250 26.45 -0.52 -2.85
CA LYS A 250 27.67 0.28 -2.98
C LYS A 250 27.79 0.75 -4.43
N ILE A 251 28.00 2.06 -4.61
CA ILE A 251 28.00 2.68 -5.93
C ILE A 251 29.43 2.96 -6.40
N PRO A 252 29.81 2.61 -7.65
CA PRO A 252 29.08 1.80 -8.62
C PRO A 252 29.28 0.28 -8.42
N ASP A 253 30.14 -0.13 -7.47
CA ASP A 253 30.76 -1.47 -7.42
C ASP A 253 29.77 -2.65 -7.39
N ASP A 254 28.60 -2.49 -6.75
CA ASP A 254 27.60 -3.56 -6.68
C ASP A 254 26.76 -3.69 -7.95
N LEU A 255 26.69 -2.63 -8.76
CA LEU A 255 25.84 -2.50 -9.95
C LEU A 255 26.62 -2.56 -11.27
N GLN A 256 27.92 -2.26 -11.27
CA GLN A 256 28.78 -2.38 -12.45
C GLN A 256 29.11 -3.85 -12.79
N GLY A 257 29.18 -4.15 -14.08
CA GLY A 257 29.49 -5.47 -14.64
C GLY A 257 30.97 -5.79 -14.65
#